data_AF-A0A7Y6AVT1-F1
#
_entry.id   AF-A0A7Y6AVT1-F1
#
_cell.length_a   1.000
_cell.length_b   1.000
_cell.length_c   1.000
_cell.angle_alpha   90.00
_cell.angle_beta   90.00
_cell.angle_gamma   90.00
#
_symmetry.space_group_name_H-M   'P 1'
#
loop_
_entity.id
_entity.type
_entity.pdbx_description
1 polymer ?
#
loop_
_entity_poly.entity_id
_entity_poly.type
_entity_poly.pdbx_seq_one_letter_code
_entity_poly.pdbx_strand_id
1 'polypeptide(L)'
;MPIKSVLPGLILLFCAGASLCSLAAERKAATHSNSASTTLIETASRQYENGQLDQAAATLERALHIQPNNPATLHYLGVLRLQQGQYQQAETLAARSNIRVGRNVELRNRNFQLIQAAQQAQATGTPSSAQADLVAVQKRLGLEAQQRNTAESDVVEPSDAGSLAPVKADRVSDSPAIGQPASEGKLQLATVQPASAYDEVEIPRGHLPPPGKCRIWFPDRPPGHQPKPGKCKKLRHRVPAGAYLVHG
;
A
#
# COMPACT_ATOMS: atom_id res chain seq x y z
N MET A 1 23.35 -59.37 -37.57
CA MET A 1 23.36 -57.89 -37.70
C MET A 1 22.67 -57.30 -36.48
N PRO A 2 23.31 -56.46 -35.66
CA PRO A 2 22.64 -55.86 -34.51
C PRO A 2 21.88 -54.60 -34.92
N ILE A 3 20.56 -54.62 -34.71
CA ILE A 3 19.66 -53.48 -34.86
C ILE A 3 19.91 -52.55 -33.66
N LYS A 4 20.46 -51.35 -33.91
CA LYS A 4 20.72 -50.34 -32.89
C LYS A 4 19.41 -49.64 -32.53
N SER A 5 19.04 -49.71 -31.25
CA SER A 5 17.88 -49.09 -30.63
C SER A 5 18.12 -47.58 -30.42
N VAL A 6 17.71 -46.73 -31.37
CA VAL A 6 17.85 -45.25 -31.29
C VAL A 6 16.58 -44.55 -30.78
N LEU A 7 15.57 -45.31 -30.35
CA LEU A 7 14.26 -44.79 -29.95
C LEU A 7 14.12 -44.12 -28.56
N PRO A 8 15.02 -44.26 -27.55
CA PRO A 8 14.77 -43.65 -26.23
C PRO A 8 15.21 -42.18 -26.10
N GLY A 9 16.08 -41.68 -26.99
CA GLY A 9 16.59 -40.29 -26.91
C GLY A 9 15.62 -39.24 -27.44
N LEU A 10 14.80 -39.60 -28.45
CA LEU A 10 13.86 -38.69 -29.10
C LEU A 10 12.62 -38.41 -28.24
N ILE A 11 12.25 -39.34 -27.35
CA ILE A 11 11.09 -39.22 -26.46
C ILE A 11 11.41 -38.29 -25.27
N LEU A 12 12.63 -38.32 -24.73
CA LEU A 12 13.04 -37.43 -23.63
C LEU A 12 13.23 -35.96 -24.08
N LEU A 13 13.55 -35.73 -25.36
CA LEU A 13 13.69 -34.39 -25.93
C LEU A 13 12.32 -33.75 -26.23
N PHE A 14 11.29 -34.55 -26.46
CA PHE A 14 9.91 -34.08 -26.67
C PHE A 14 9.22 -33.63 -25.37
N CYS A 15 9.59 -34.20 -24.22
CA CYS A 15 9.03 -33.83 -22.91
C CYS A 15 9.52 -32.47 -22.37
N ALA A 16 10.68 -31.98 -22.82
CA ALA A 16 11.21 -30.69 -22.38
C ALA A 16 10.50 -29.49 -23.06
N GLY A 17 10.05 -29.64 -24.30
CA GLY A 17 9.35 -28.58 -25.05
C GLY A 17 7.92 -28.30 -24.55
N ALA A 18 7.19 -29.33 -24.14
CA ALA A 18 5.81 -29.19 -23.64
C ALA A 18 5.73 -28.49 -22.27
N SER A 19 6.78 -28.60 -21.43
CA SER A 19 6.81 -28.01 -20.09
C SER A 19 6.94 -26.47 -20.10
N LEU A 20 7.65 -25.91 -21.09
CA LEU A 20 7.86 -24.47 -21.23
C LEU A 20 6.61 -23.73 -21.76
N CYS A 21 5.81 -24.37 -22.63
CA CYS A 21 4.58 -23.78 -23.15
C CYS A 21 3.48 -23.65 -22.08
N SER A 22 3.37 -24.61 -21.16
CA SER A 22 2.37 -24.59 -20.07
C SER A 22 2.62 -23.44 -19.09
N LEU A 23 3.87 -23.21 -18.70
CA LEU A 23 4.23 -22.09 -17.80
C LEU A 23 4.01 -20.72 -18.43
N ALA A 24 4.24 -20.58 -19.75
CA ALA A 24 3.95 -19.34 -20.48
C ALA A 24 2.44 -19.07 -20.59
N ALA A 25 1.63 -20.11 -20.81
CA ALA A 25 0.17 -20.00 -20.84
C ALA A 25 -0.42 -19.64 -19.47
N GLU A 26 0.08 -20.27 -18.39
CA GLU A 26 -0.32 -19.98 -17.01
C GLU A 26 0.03 -18.55 -16.58
N ARG A 27 1.22 -18.06 -16.94
CA ARG A 27 1.61 -16.66 -16.68
C ARG A 27 0.71 -15.68 -17.44
N LYS A 28 0.40 -15.95 -18.71
CA LYS A 28 -0.52 -15.12 -19.50
C LYS A 28 -1.94 -15.10 -18.90
N ALA A 29 -2.46 -16.26 -18.50
CA ALA A 29 -3.76 -16.37 -17.85
C ALA A 29 -3.79 -15.62 -16.51
N ALA A 30 -2.74 -15.73 -15.69
CA ALA A 30 -2.61 -15.00 -14.44
C ALA A 30 -2.57 -13.48 -14.66
N THR A 31 -1.76 -12.98 -15.61
CA THR A 31 -1.70 -11.56 -15.99
C THR A 31 -3.05 -11.06 -16.50
N HIS A 32 -3.73 -11.83 -17.35
CA HIS A 32 -5.07 -11.48 -17.83
C HIS A 32 -6.08 -11.42 -16.68
N SER A 33 -6.06 -12.39 -15.76
CA SER A 33 -6.93 -12.39 -14.58
C SER A 33 -6.66 -11.19 -13.65
N ASN A 34 -5.40 -10.79 -13.50
CA ASN A 34 -5.00 -9.60 -12.73
C ASN A 34 -5.57 -8.34 -13.40
N SER A 35 -5.45 -8.23 -14.72
CA SER A 35 -5.98 -7.10 -15.49
C SER A 35 -7.51 -7.01 -15.38
N ALA A 36 -8.21 -8.14 -15.54
CA ALA A 36 -9.68 -8.20 -15.43
C ALA A 36 -10.17 -7.81 -14.02
N SER A 37 -9.48 -8.29 -12.97
CA SER A 37 -9.79 -7.89 -11.60
C SER A 37 -9.58 -6.39 -11.38
N THR A 38 -8.49 -5.81 -11.91
CA THR A 38 -8.25 -4.35 -11.81
C THR A 38 -9.33 -3.53 -12.50
N THR A 39 -9.76 -3.91 -13.71
CA THR A 39 -10.81 -3.20 -14.45
C THR A 39 -12.17 -3.25 -13.73
N LEU A 40 -12.48 -4.38 -13.09
CA LEU A 40 -13.70 -4.51 -12.30
C LEU A 40 -13.64 -3.66 -11.03
N ILE A 41 -12.50 -3.57 -10.36
CA ILE A 41 -12.31 -2.66 -9.22
C ILE A 41 -12.55 -1.21 -9.65
N GLU A 42 -11.94 -0.76 -10.75
CA GLU A 42 -12.14 0.60 -11.29
C GLU A 42 -13.60 0.88 -11.66
N THR A 43 -14.29 -0.11 -12.22
CA THR A 43 -15.72 0.01 -12.55
C THR A 43 -16.58 0.13 -11.29
N ALA A 44 -16.29 -0.68 -10.27
CA ALA A 44 -16.97 -0.59 -8.98
C ALA A 44 -16.75 0.75 -8.29
N SER A 45 -15.54 1.33 -8.39
CA SER A 45 -15.25 2.66 -7.86
C SER A 45 -16.13 3.74 -8.53
N ARG A 46 -16.27 3.72 -9.86
CA ARG A 46 -17.18 4.65 -10.57
C ARG A 46 -18.63 4.46 -10.17
N GLN A 47 -19.09 3.21 -10.04
CA GLN A 47 -20.46 2.91 -9.60
C GLN A 47 -20.70 3.46 -8.19
N TYR A 48 -19.74 3.30 -7.29
CA TYR A 48 -19.80 3.84 -5.93
C TYR A 48 -19.90 5.37 -5.90
N GLU A 49 -19.08 6.08 -6.68
CA GLU A 49 -19.13 7.55 -6.79
C GLU A 49 -20.50 8.03 -7.30
N ASN A 50 -21.11 7.26 -8.20
CA ASN A 50 -22.46 7.51 -8.69
C ASN A 50 -23.57 7.11 -7.70
N GLY A 51 -23.22 6.69 -6.47
CA GLY A 51 -24.17 6.23 -5.46
C GLY A 51 -24.77 4.84 -5.73
N GLN A 52 -24.29 4.13 -6.74
CA GLN A 52 -24.80 2.83 -7.18
C GLN A 52 -24.15 1.70 -6.36
N LEU A 53 -24.39 1.70 -5.04
CA LEU A 53 -23.72 0.82 -4.08
C LEU A 53 -23.93 -0.67 -4.39
N ASP A 54 -25.14 -1.05 -4.78
CA ASP A 54 -25.47 -2.46 -5.08
C ASP A 54 -24.81 -2.93 -6.38
N GLN A 55 -24.71 -2.06 -7.38
CA GLN A 55 -23.99 -2.37 -8.62
C GLN A 55 -22.49 -2.51 -8.35
N ALA A 56 -21.92 -1.60 -7.55
CA ALA A 56 -20.53 -1.67 -7.13
C ALA A 56 -20.23 -2.99 -6.40
N ALA A 57 -21.13 -3.43 -5.50
CA ALA A 57 -20.98 -4.69 -4.78
C ALA A 57 -21.00 -5.89 -5.74
N ALA A 58 -21.96 -5.95 -6.66
CA ALA A 58 -22.05 -7.01 -7.66
C ALA A 58 -20.79 -7.07 -8.57
N THR A 59 -20.25 -5.90 -8.94
CA THR A 59 -19.02 -5.83 -9.74
C THR A 59 -17.80 -6.36 -8.97
N LEU A 60 -17.68 -6.03 -7.67
CA LEU A 60 -16.59 -6.55 -6.83
C LEU A 60 -16.74 -8.05 -6.51
N GLU A 61 -17.96 -8.55 -6.36
CA GLU A 61 -18.23 -9.98 -6.20
C GLU A 61 -17.83 -10.78 -7.44
N ARG A 62 -18.06 -10.21 -8.63
CA ARG A 62 -17.54 -10.76 -9.89
C ARG A 62 -16.01 -10.74 -9.94
N ALA A 63 -15.38 -9.67 -9.48
CA ALA A 63 -13.92 -9.61 -9.37
C ALA A 63 -13.37 -10.69 -8.42
N LEU A 64 -14.06 -10.96 -7.30
CA LEU A 64 -13.72 -12.07 -6.40
C LEU A 64 -13.95 -13.44 -7.03
N HIS A 65 -14.90 -13.63 -7.94
CA HIS A 65 -15.04 -14.90 -8.66
C HIS A 65 -13.83 -15.16 -9.58
N ILE A 66 -13.27 -14.12 -10.19
CA ILE A 66 -12.06 -14.24 -11.02
C ILE A 66 -10.82 -14.44 -10.15
N GLN A 67 -10.71 -13.70 -9.05
CA GLN A 67 -9.62 -13.83 -8.06
C GLN A 67 -10.13 -13.85 -6.62
N PRO A 68 -10.41 -15.06 -6.07
CA PRO A 68 -11.03 -15.21 -4.73
C PRO A 68 -10.22 -14.64 -3.56
N ASN A 69 -8.93 -14.43 -3.78
CA ASN A 69 -7.96 -14.05 -2.75
C ASN A 69 -7.26 -12.72 -3.07
N ASN A 70 -7.79 -11.92 -3.99
CA ASN A 70 -7.21 -10.60 -4.26
C ASN A 70 -7.42 -9.68 -3.04
N PRO A 71 -6.35 -9.19 -2.38
CA PRO A 71 -6.49 -8.40 -1.16
C PRO A 71 -7.13 -7.02 -1.41
N ALA A 72 -6.95 -6.45 -2.60
CA ALA A 72 -7.55 -5.16 -2.94
C ALA A 72 -9.06 -5.32 -3.13
N THR A 73 -9.52 -6.32 -3.87
CA THR A 73 -10.96 -6.60 -4.04
C THR A 73 -11.66 -6.87 -2.71
N LEU A 74 -11.03 -7.64 -1.82
CA LEU A 74 -11.53 -7.91 -0.47
C LEU A 74 -11.68 -6.60 0.35
N HIS A 75 -10.70 -5.71 0.26
CA HIS A 75 -10.74 -4.41 0.94
C HIS A 75 -11.93 -3.56 0.44
N TYR A 76 -12.10 -3.40 -0.88
CA TYR A 76 -13.20 -2.58 -1.42
C TYR A 76 -14.57 -3.12 -1.11
N LEU A 77 -14.73 -4.45 -1.19
CA LEU A 77 -16.01 -5.05 -0.82
C LEU A 77 -16.29 -4.79 0.67
N GLY A 78 -15.25 -4.83 1.51
CA GLY A 78 -15.37 -4.46 2.92
C GLY A 78 -15.81 -3.01 3.12
N VAL A 79 -15.26 -2.05 2.35
CA VAL A 79 -15.69 -0.64 2.40
C VAL A 79 -17.16 -0.49 2.01
N LEU A 80 -17.62 -1.15 0.95
CA LEU A 80 -19.03 -1.13 0.56
C LEU A 80 -19.93 -1.69 1.66
N ARG A 81 -19.53 -2.82 2.26
CA ARG A 81 -20.28 -3.45 3.35
C ARG A 81 -20.36 -2.55 4.57
N LEU A 82 -19.31 -1.80 4.88
CA LEU A 82 -19.33 -0.80 5.95
C LEU A 82 -20.41 0.26 5.68
N GLN A 83 -20.46 0.80 4.46
CA GLN A 83 -21.46 1.80 4.09
C GLN A 83 -22.89 1.25 4.07
N GLN A 84 -23.04 -0.02 3.73
CA GLN A 84 -24.34 -0.72 3.78
C GLN A 84 -24.77 -1.10 5.22
N GLY A 85 -24.01 -0.71 6.25
CA GLY A 85 -24.29 -1.07 7.64
C GLY A 85 -23.94 -2.52 8.00
N GLN A 86 -23.34 -3.27 7.08
CA GLN A 86 -22.95 -4.67 7.25
C GLN A 86 -21.56 -4.77 7.88
N TYR A 87 -21.44 -4.19 9.07
CA TYR A 87 -20.15 -3.96 9.72
C TYR A 87 -19.35 -5.24 10.00
N GLN A 88 -20.01 -6.32 10.45
CA GLN A 88 -19.35 -7.60 10.71
C GLN A 88 -18.73 -8.20 9.43
N GLN A 89 -19.41 -8.02 8.29
CA GLN A 89 -18.88 -8.45 6.99
C GLN A 89 -17.67 -7.60 6.58
N ALA A 90 -17.74 -6.29 6.79
CA ALA A 90 -16.65 -5.36 6.50
C ALA A 90 -15.36 -5.75 7.24
N GLU A 91 -15.47 -6.02 8.54
CA GLU A 91 -14.36 -6.48 9.37
C GLU A 91 -13.78 -7.81 8.87
N THR A 92 -14.64 -8.78 8.58
CA THR A 92 -14.22 -10.11 8.10
C THR A 92 -13.46 -10.00 6.78
N LEU A 93 -13.95 -9.18 5.85
CA LEU A 93 -13.31 -8.97 4.54
C LEU A 93 -11.95 -8.29 4.66
N ALA A 94 -11.86 -7.25 5.50
CA ALA A 94 -10.60 -6.55 5.78
C ALA A 94 -9.57 -7.45 6.46
N ALA A 95 -9.99 -8.29 7.41
CA ALA A 95 -9.12 -9.27 8.06
C ALA A 95 -8.61 -10.33 7.06
N ARG A 96 -9.50 -10.85 6.20
CA ARG A 96 -9.12 -11.77 5.11
C ARG A 96 -8.15 -11.16 4.13
N SER A 97 -8.34 -9.87 3.81
CA SER A 97 -7.40 -9.09 2.99
C SER A 97 -6.02 -9.05 3.66
N ASN A 98 -5.93 -8.66 4.93
CA ASN A 98 -4.67 -8.55 5.68
C ASN A 98 -3.83 -9.83 5.69
N ILE A 99 -4.45 -11.00 5.76
CA ILE A 99 -3.75 -12.30 5.69
C ILE A 99 -3.05 -12.50 4.34
N ARG A 100 -3.59 -11.90 3.27
CA ARG A 100 -3.11 -12.02 1.88
C ARG A 100 -2.28 -10.82 1.42
N VAL A 101 -2.30 -9.72 2.19
CA VAL A 101 -1.47 -8.54 1.93
C VAL A 101 0.01 -8.89 2.17
N GLY A 102 0.78 -8.93 1.09
CA GLY A 102 2.24 -9.06 1.11
C GLY A 102 2.95 -7.82 1.66
N ARG A 103 3.84 -7.21 0.87
CA ARG A 103 4.64 -6.05 1.29
C ARG A 103 3.91 -4.70 1.21
N ASN A 104 2.63 -4.69 0.82
CA ASN A 104 1.83 -3.48 0.70
C ASN A 104 1.36 -2.99 2.08
N VAL A 105 2.24 -2.25 2.77
CA VAL A 105 1.98 -1.67 4.11
C VAL A 105 0.76 -0.76 4.10
N GLU A 106 0.59 -0.02 3.01
CA GLU A 106 -0.49 0.93 2.85
C GLU A 106 -1.87 0.25 2.84
N LEU A 107 -2.04 -0.82 2.04
CA LEU A 107 -3.28 -1.59 2.04
C LEU A 107 -3.56 -2.24 3.40
N ARG A 108 -2.51 -2.67 4.11
CA ARG A 108 -2.63 -3.20 5.47
C ARG A 108 -3.13 -2.15 6.46
N ASN A 109 -2.62 -0.92 6.36
CA ASN A 109 -3.07 0.20 7.20
C ASN A 109 -4.54 0.56 6.93
N ARG A 110 -4.94 0.62 5.66
CA ARG A 110 -6.35 0.87 5.29
C ARG A 110 -7.29 -0.22 5.76
N ASN A 111 -6.91 -1.49 5.64
CA ASN A 111 -7.68 -2.58 6.22
C ASN A 111 -7.81 -2.44 7.75
N PHE A 112 -6.77 -1.99 8.44
CA PHE A 112 -6.84 -1.75 9.88
C PHE A 112 -7.79 -0.59 10.24
N GLN A 113 -7.80 0.48 9.45
CA GLN A 113 -8.76 1.58 9.59
C GLN A 113 -10.20 1.09 9.33
N LEU A 114 -10.42 0.31 8.28
CA LEU A 114 -11.71 -0.29 7.97
C LEU A 114 -12.24 -1.20 9.09
N ILE A 115 -11.39 -2.03 9.69
CA ILE A 115 -11.75 -2.87 10.84
C ILE A 115 -12.19 -1.99 12.01
N GLN A 116 -11.42 -0.96 12.35
CA GLN A 116 -11.78 -0.05 13.44
C GLN A 116 -13.09 0.69 13.16
N ALA A 117 -13.26 1.21 11.94
CA ALA A 117 -14.48 1.90 11.55
C ALA A 117 -15.70 0.96 11.66
N ALA A 118 -15.56 -0.31 11.25
CA ALA A 118 -16.60 -1.32 11.40
C ALA A 118 -16.92 -1.61 12.87
N GLN A 119 -15.92 -1.73 13.73
CA GLN A 119 -16.12 -1.98 15.16
C GLN A 119 -16.78 -0.78 15.86
N GLN A 120 -16.34 0.43 15.54
CA GLN A 120 -16.93 1.67 16.05
C GLN A 120 -18.38 1.81 15.60
N ALA A 121 -18.66 1.63 14.31
CA ALA A 121 -20.01 1.74 13.78
C ALA A 121 -20.96 0.68 14.34
N GLN A 122 -20.46 -0.51 14.69
CA GLN A 122 -21.23 -1.51 15.46
C GLN A 122 -21.58 -1.03 16.86
N ALA A 123 -20.64 -0.35 17.53
CA ALA A 123 -20.83 0.14 18.89
C ALA A 123 -21.71 1.40 18.96
N THR A 124 -21.59 2.31 17.99
CA THR A 124 -22.26 3.63 17.99
C THR A 124 -23.47 3.71 17.07
N GLY A 125 -23.63 2.78 16.13
CA GLY A 125 -24.66 2.82 15.09
C GLY A 125 -24.38 3.82 13.96
N THR A 126 -23.20 4.44 13.91
CA THR A 126 -22.85 5.48 12.92
C THR A 126 -21.66 5.06 12.04
N PRO A 127 -21.80 5.05 10.69
CA PRO A 127 -20.70 4.74 9.78
C PRO A 127 -19.68 5.89 9.70
N SER A 128 -18.37 5.60 9.79
CA SER A 128 -17.28 6.59 9.70
C SER A 128 -16.40 6.44 8.44
N SER A 129 -15.81 7.57 8.02
CA SER A 129 -14.76 7.92 7.02
C SER A 129 -14.31 7.01 5.86
N ALA A 130 -14.81 5.78 5.68
CA ALA A 130 -14.35 4.85 4.63
C ALA A 130 -14.59 5.33 3.19
N GLN A 131 -15.40 6.37 3.01
CA GLN A 131 -15.56 7.12 1.76
C GLN A 131 -14.23 7.68 1.22
N ALA A 132 -13.30 8.09 2.10
CA ALA A 132 -12.00 8.61 1.68
C ALA A 132 -11.08 7.53 1.10
N ASP A 133 -11.18 6.29 1.59
CA ASP A 133 -10.29 5.19 1.20
C ASP A 133 -10.54 4.70 -0.23
N LEU A 134 -11.79 4.68 -0.69
CA LEU A 134 -12.17 4.32 -2.06
C LEU A 134 -11.74 5.40 -3.07
N VAL A 135 -11.90 6.67 -2.73
CA VAL A 135 -11.47 7.80 -3.57
C VAL A 135 -9.93 7.84 -3.71
N ALA A 136 -9.21 7.57 -2.61
CA ALA A 136 -7.75 7.47 -2.62
C ALA A 136 -7.24 6.31 -3.50
N VAL A 137 -8.06 5.28 -3.68
CA VAL A 137 -7.75 4.13 -4.53
C VAL A 137 -7.93 4.45 -5.99
N GLN A 138 -9.02 5.10 -6.35
CA GLN A 138 -9.27 5.52 -7.72
C GLN A 138 -8.13 6.40 -8.23
N LYS A 139 -7.66 7.31 -7.38
CA LYS A 139 -6.48 8.12 -7.68
C LYS A 139 -5.24 7.24 -7.92
N ARG A 140 -5.04 6.16 -7.17
CA ARG A 140 -3.87 5.29 -7.30
C ARG A 140 -3.96 4.33 -8.49
N LEU A 141 -5.11 3.68 -8.69
CA LEU A 141 -5.34 2.77 -9.81
C LEU A 141 -5.36 3.52 -11.14
N GLY A 142 -5.91 4.74 -11.15
CA GLY A 142 -5.80 5.65 -12.30
C GLY A 142 -4.35 5.96 -12.66
N LEU A 143 -3.50 6.26 -11.66
CA LEU A 143 -2.06 6.46 -11.88
C LEU A 143 -1.35 5.17 -12.35
N GLU A 144 -1.71 4.00 -11.82
CA GLU A 144 -1.14 2.71 -12.24
C GLU A 144 -1.62 2.27 -13.64
N ALA A 145 -2.86 2.58 -14.02
CA ALA A 145 -3.39 2.35 -15.37
C ALA A 145 -2.74 3.30 -16.38
N GLN A 146 -2.52 4.56 -16.00
CA GLN A 146 -1.83 5.55 -16.83
C GLN A 146 -0.36 5.18 -17.04
N GLN A 147 0.32 4.69 -15.99
CA GLN A 147 1.68 4.14 -16.08
C GLN A 147 1.77 2.87 -16.93
N ARG A 148 0.75 2.01 -16.92
CA ARG A 148 0.67 0.84 -17.79
C ARG A 148 0.45 1.22 -19.25
N ASN A 149 -0.45 2.16 -19.53
CA ASN A 149 -0.67 2.66 -20.89
C ASN A 149 0.57 3.34 -21.47
N THR A 150 1.34 4.09 -20.67
CA THR A 150 2.64 4.64 -21.10
C THR A 150 3.65 3.52 -21.38
N ALA A 151 3.73 2.50 -20.51
CA ALA A 151 4.67 1.39 -20.71
C ALA A 151 4.30 0.47 -21.90
N GLU A 152 3.02 0.36 -22.25
CA GLU A 152 2.53 -0.43 -23.39
C GLU A 152 2.69 0.34 -24.72
N SER A 153 2.76 1.67 -24.66
CA SER A 153 3.11 2.53 -25.79
C SER A 153 4.60 2.46 -26.16
N ASP A 154 5.45 2.06 -25.22
CA ASP A 154 6.91 1.97 -25.38
C ASP A 154 7.39 0.58 -25.88
N VAL A 155 6.49 -0.38 -26.17
CA VAL A 155 6.84 -1.73 -26.69
C VAL A 155 6.82 -1.79 -28.23
N VAL A 156 6.97 -0.65 -28.91
CA VAL A 156 7.27 -0.62 -30.35
C VAL A 156 8.78 -0.42 -30.53
N GLU A 157 9.51 -1.47 -30.92
CA GLU A 157 10.92 -1.41 -31.36
C GLU A 157 11.02 -1.90 -32.82
N PRO A 158 12.04 -1.57 -33.64
CA PRO A 158 13.21 -0.70 -33.38
C PRO A 158 13.57 0.29 -34.54
N SER A 159 14.43 1.29 -34.28
CA SER A 159 15.46 1.73 -35.26
C SER A 159 16.57 2.58 -34.63
N ASP A 160 17.69 1.90 -34.38
CA ASP A 160 19.10 2.30 -34.56
C ASP A 160 19.45 3.80 -34.76
N ALA A 161 20.24 4.37 -33.84
CA ALA A 161 21.50 5.09 -34.13
C ALA A 161 22.10 5.63 -32.82
N GLY A 162 23.31 5.17 -32.49
CA GLY A 162 23.97 5.48 -31.24
C GLY A 162 24.61 6.87 -31.15
N SER A 163 25.09 7.20 -29.94
CA SER A 163 26.46 7.71 -29.75
C SER A 163 26.79 7.77 -28.25
N LEU A 164 28.05 7.46 -27.94
CA LEU A 164 28.64 7.41 -26.61
C LEU A 164 29.07 8.81 -26.11
N ALA A 165 28.74 9.08 -24.83
CA ALA A 165 29.57 9.69 -23.75
C ALA A 165 30.19 11.12 -23.96
N PRO A 166 30.81 11.77 -22.93
CA PRO A 166 31.01 11.40 -21.54
C PRO A 166 30.69 12.48 -20.47
N VAL A 167 30.86 12.04 -19.22
CA VAL A 167 30.83 12.72 -17.93
C VAL A 167 31.91 13.81 -17.80
N LYS A 168 31.61 14.92 -17.10
CA LYS A 168 32.64 15.70 -16.40
C LYS A 168 32.12 16.26 -15.07
N ALA A 169 32.87 15.95 -14.01
CA ALA A 169 32.77 16.52 -12.68
C ALA A 169 33.47 17.88 -12.65
N ASP A 170 32.98 18.82 -11.83
CA ASP A 170 33.82 19.84 -11.23
C ASP A 170 33.28 20.28 -9.86
N ARG A 171 34.21 20.46 -8.95
CA ARG A 171 34.08 20.71 -7.52
C ARG A 171 34.89 21.97 -7.24
N VAL A 172 34.32 23.03 -6.65
CA VAL A 172 35.10 24.13 -6.06
C VAL A 172 34.42 24.66 -4.78
N SER A 173 35.27 24.79 -3.76
CA SER A 173 35.10 25.35 -2.42
C SER A 173 35.13 26.90 -2.43
N ASP A 174 34.47 27.54 -1.47
CA ASP A 174 35.06 28.35 -0.37
C ASP A 174 34.22 29.56 0.07
N SER A 175 34.11 29.68 1.40
CA SER A 175 33.63 30.84 2.19
C SER A 175 34.64 32.01 2.15
N PRO A 176 34.33 33.25 2.61
CA PRO A 176 34.27 33.65 4.06
C PRO A 176 33.26 34.82 4.30
N ALA A 177 33.01 35.44 5.47
CA ALA A 177 33.18 35.23 6.91
C ALA A 177 32.45 36.38 7.66
N ILE A 178 32.47 36.31 9.00
CA ILE A 178 32.42 37.40 10.01
C ILE A 178 31.07 37.67 10.72
N GLY A 179 31.09 37.48 12.06
CA GLY A 179 30.44 38.40 12.99
C GLY A 179 29.48 37.81 14.04
N GLN A 180 29.99 37.38 15.20
CA GLN A 180 29.27 37.36 16.49
C GLN A 180 29.10 38.81 17.01
N PRO A 181 28.15 39.20 17.92
CA PRO A 181 27.96 38.57 19.24
C PRO A 181 26.52 38.62 19.85
N ALA A 182 26.42 38.09 21.08
CA ALA A 182 25.24 37.97 21.93
C ALA A 182 24.60 39.31 22.37
N SER A 183 23.30 39.28 22.75
CA SER A 183 22.75 40.15 23.80
C SER A 183 21.46 39.60 24.41
N GLU A 184 21.30 39.90 25.70
CA GLU A 184 20.25 39.51 26.62
C GLU A 184 18.94 40.32 26.45
N GLY A 185 17.82 39.72 26.85
CA GLY A 185 16.71 40.39 27.53
C GLY A 185 15.78 41.32 26.74
N LYS A 186 14.59 40.82 26.35
CA LYS A 186 13.35 41.61 26.37
C LYS A 186 12.09 40.74 26.40
N LEU A 187 11.25 40.96 27.41
CA LEU A 187 9.85 40.52 27.41
C LEU A 187 9.16 41.07 26.15
N GLN A 188 8.55 40.18 25.36
CA GLN A 188 7.46 40.52 24.44
C GLN A 188 6.34 39.51 24.60
N LEU A 189 5.31 39.93 25.33
CA LEU A 189 3.96 39.39 25.24
C LEU A 189 3.37 39.90 23.92
N ALA A 190 3.21 39.03 22.92
CA ALA A 190 2.14 39.06 21.92
C ALA A 190 2.50 38.18 20.71
N THR A 191 1.74 37.10 20.55
CA THR A 191 0.93 36.78 19.37
C THR A 191 0.78 35.27 19.37
N VAL A 192 -0.39 34.79 19.80
CA VAL A 192 -0.81 33.40 19.58
C VAL A 192 -0.96 33.26 18.07
N GLN A 193 0.09 32.77 17.43
CA GLN A 193 -0.01 32.22 16.09
C GLN A 193 -0.77 30.89 16.23
N PRO A 194 -1.76 30.59 15.38
CA PRO A 194 -2.37 29.27 15.38
C PRO A 194 -1.28 28.27 14.97
N ALA A 195 -0.86 27.42 15.92
CA ALA A 195 0.09 26.37 15.68
C ALA A 195 -0.40 25.53 14.49
N SER A 196 0.50 25.27 13.53
CA SER A 196 0.21 24.44 12.38
C SER A 196 -0.34 23.09 12.82
N ALA A 197 -1.32 22.56 12.08
CA ALA A 197 -2.03 21.30 12.30
C ALA A 197 -1.14 20.03 12.26
N TYR A 198 -0.18 19.96 13.18
CA TYR A 198 0.47 18.76 13.67
C TYR A 198 0.13 18.73 15.16
N ASP A 199 -1.13 18.40 15.46
CA ASP A 199 -1.59 18.29 16.83
C ASP A 199 -0.60 17.44 17.64
N GLU A 200 -0.19 18.01 18.77
CA GLU A 200 0.76 17.43 19.69
C GLU A 200 0.28 16.03 20.09
N VAL A 201 0.98 15.00 19.62
CA VAL A 201 0.57 13.61 19.80
C VAL A 201 0.67 13.24 21.27
N GLU A 202 -0.45 13.36 21.99
CA GLU A 202 -0.53 13.06 23.42
C GLU A 202 -0.58 11.54 23.64
N ILE A 203 0.46 10.98 24.24
CA ILE A 203 0.58 9.55 24.54
C ILE A 203 0.08 9.32 25.98
N PRO A 204 -1.00 8.55 26.20
CA PRO A 204 -1.48 8.28 27.55
C PRO A 204 -0.39 7.62 28.40
N ARG A 205 -0.26 8.03 29.67
CA ARG A 205 0.84 7.61 30.58
C ARG A 205 1.02 6.09 30.70
N GLY A 206 -0.06 5.31 30.60
CA GLY A 206 -0.02 3.83 30.62
C GLY A 206 0.56 3.17 29.36
N HIS A 207 0.82 3.95 28.31
CA HIS A 207 1.30 3.47 27.01
C HIS A 207 2.72 3.92 26.68
N LEU A 208 3.38 4.64 27.59
CA LEU A 208 4.79 4.95 27.49
C LEU A 208 5.63 3.66 27.60
N PRO A 209 6.71 3.52 26.83
CA PRO A 209 7.66 2.43 27.02
C PRO A 209 8.30 2.49 28.42
N PRO A 210 8.74 1.35 28.98
CA PRO A 210 9.49 1.34 30.23
C PRO A 210 10.89 1.95 30.05
N PRO A 211 11.55 2.38 31.13
CA PRO A 211 12.87 3.00 31.09
C PRO A 211 13.90 2.23 30.26
N GLY A 212 14.56 2.93 29.34
CA GLY A 212 15.60 2.34 28.47
C GLY A 212 15.07 1.49 27.31
N LYS A 213 13.76 1.44 27.10
CA LYS A 213 13.13 0.91 25.88
C LYS A 213 12.58 2.04 25.05
N CYS A 214 12.42 1.77 23.75
CA CYS A 214 11.72 2.66 22.85
C CYS A 214 10.47 1.98 22.31
N ARG A 215 9.49 2.78 21.89
CA ARG A 215 8.28 2.31 21.22
C ARG A 215 8.05 3.15 19.96
N ILE A 216 7.69 2.50 18.86
CA ILE A 216 7.19 3.24 17.69
C ILE A 216 5.70 3.52 17.93
N TRP A 217 5.31 4.78 17.85
CA TRP A 217 3.95 5.25 18.06
C TRP A 217 3.33 5.74 16.76
N PHE A 218 2.15 5.24 16.44
CA PHE A 218 1.39 5.67 15.27
C PHE A 218 0.19 6.49 15.73
N PRO A 219 0.07 7.78 15.38
CA PRO A 219 -1.05 8.62 15.83
C PRO A 219 -2.41 8.04 15.44
N ASP A 220 -2.50 7.37 14.29
CA ASP A 220 -3.75 6.79 13.77
C ASP A 220 -4.12 5.42 14.38
N ARG A 221 -3.39 4.94 15.41
CA ARG A 221 -3.67 3.65 16.06
C ARG A 221 -4.15 3.84 17.51
N PRO A 222 -5.20 3.11 17.93
CA PRO A 222 -5.60 3.09 19.32
C PRO A 222 -4.45 2.65 20.24
N PRO A 223 -4.33 3.20 21.46
CA PRO A 223 -3.22 2.92 22.36
C PRO A 223 -2.95 1.42 22.61
N GLY A 224 -3.99 0.58 22.67
CA GLY A 224 -3.89 -0.87 22.85
C GLY A 224 -3.35 -1.65 21.64
N HIS A 225 -3.41 -1.07 20.44
CA HIS A 225 -2.97 -1.69 19.18
C HIS A 225 -1.58 -1.24 18.73
N GLN A 226 -0.89 -0.47 19.58
CA GLN A 226 0.44 0.02 19.33
C GLN A 226 1.47 -1.11 19.53
N PRO A 227 2.52 -1.18 18.70
CA PRO A 227 3.53 -2.22 18.79
C PRO A 227 4.20 -2.24 20.17
N LYS A 228 4.65 -3.42 20.60
CA LYS A 228 5.34 -3.56 21.89
C LYS A 228 6.64 -2.74 21.92
N PRO A 229 7.05 -2.22 23.09
CA PRO A 229 8.36 -1.61 23.27
C PRO A 229 9.50 -2.56 22.92
N GLY A 230 10.62 -2.01 22.45
CA GLY A 230 11.78 -2.75 22.00
C GLY A 230 13.09 -2.01 22.28
N LYS A 231 14.20 -2.58 21.77
CA LYS A 231 15.53 -1.96 21.90
C LYS A 231 15.60 -0.69 21.04
N CYS A 232 15.92 0.46 21.64
CA CYS A 232 16.03 1.74 20.93
C CYS A 232 16.94 1.68 19.69
N LYS A 233 18.12 1.06 19.82
CA LYS A 233 19.06 0.87 18.70
C LYS A 233 18.44 0.15 17.50
N LYS A 234 17.48 -0.76 17.70
CA LYS A 234 16.80 -1.47 16.62
C LYS A 234 15.65 -0.65 16.03
N LEU A 235 14.93 0.09 16.87
CA LEU A 235 13.73 0.81 16.46
C LEU A 235 14.04 2.12 15.74
N ARG A 236 15.12 2.82 16.10
CA ARG A 236 15.51 4.09 15.45
C ARG A 236 15.69 4.02 13.94
N HIS A 237 16.08 2.86 13.40
CA HIS A 237 16.29 2.67 11.97
C HIS A 237 15.05 2.09 11.25
N ARG A 238 13.93 1.94 11.97
CA ARG A 238 12.71 1.27 11.49
C ARG A 238 11.46 2.09 11.69
N VAL A 239 11.59 3.38 12.03
CA VAL A 239 10.47 4.29 12.20
C VAL A 239 9.90 4.61 10.81
N PRO A 240 8.66 4.20 10.49
CA PRO A 240 8.04 4.54 9.21
C PRO A 240 7.67 6.02 9.17
N ALA A 241 7.46 6.57 7.97
CA ALA A 241 6.93 7.92 7.81
C ALA A 241 5.57 8.06 8.52
N GLY A 242 5.38 9.19 9.22
CA GLY A 242 4.17 9.45 10.02
C GLY A 242 4.12 8.75 11.38
N ALA A 243 5.18 8.04 11.79
CA ALA A 243 5.28 7.44 13.12
C ALA A 243 6.36 8.14 13.96
N TYR A 244 6.22 8.04 15.28
CA TYR A 244 7.11 8.67 16.26
C TYR A 244 7.90 7.63 17.02
N LEU A 245 9.17 7.91 17.32
CA LEU A 245 9.95 7.10 18.24
C LEU A 245 9.86 7.68 19.65
N VAL A 246 9.15 6.97 20.51
CA VAL A 246 8.93 7.35 21.90
C VAL A 246 9.96 6.67 22.77
N HIS A 247 10.58 7.45 23.66
CA HIS A 247 11.58 6.97 24.61
C HIS A 247 10.93 6.82 25.99
N GLY A 248 11.40 5.84 26.75
CA GLY A 248 10.95 5.55 28.11
C GLY A 248 12.04 5.80 29.12
#